data_AF-A0A6V7Y7I0-F1
#
_entry.id   AF-A0A6V7Y7I0-F1
#
_cell.length_a   1.000
_cell.length_b   1.000
_cell.length_c   1.000
_cell.angle_alpha   90.00
_cell.angle_beta   90.00
_cell.angle_gamma   90.00
#
_symmetry.space_group_name_H-M   'P 1'
#
loop_
_entity.id
_entity.type
_entity.pdbx_description
1 polymer ?
#
loop_
_entity_poly.entity_id
_entity_poly.type
_entity_poly.pdbx_seq_one_letter_code
_entity_poly.pdbx_strand_id
1 'polypeptide(L)'
;MSSDSEIDVVGVEEEQNPTTSSRVKKAYSIEKKIEVIEFAKKNSNHAAARRFGVSRSSVIDWRAQEGKLRESKRINKRLPGGGRSLRFMESDEQLANWVRERRKEKVRVTRRMIQQQAIKMFPLVTKENIINSFKYCGLTNKTNGAEDDEIHCFKINGPVSEGRAQLRQARLDNELAKIFEEIDLEEDVENGNESDNSIEM
;
A
#
# COMPACT_ATOMS: atom_id res chain seq x y z
N MET A 1 -45.92 11.10 59.49
CA MET A 1 -45.01 12.14 58.96
C MET A 1 -43.71 11.38 58.66
N SER A 2 -43.64 10.74 57.50
CA SER A 2 -43.06 11.33 56.29
C SER A 2 -41.62 11.76 56.56
N SER A 3 -40.67 10.98 56.07
CA SER A 3 -39.92 11.37 54.87
C SER A 3 -39.01 10.22 54.43
N ASP A 4 -39.32 9.69 53.24
CA ASP A 4 -38.39 8.96 52.39
C ASP A 4 -37.16 9.84 52.12
N SER A 5 -35.96 9.27 52.21
CA SER A 5 -34.77 9.85 51.61
C SER A 5 -34.22 8.84 50.61
N GLU A 6 -34.49 9.16 49.34
CA GLU A 6 -33.98 8.51 48.13
C GLU A 6 -32.46 8.29 48.20
N ILE A 7 -32.04 7.08 47.82
CA ILE A 7 -30.66 6.76 47.47
C ILE A 7 -30.49 7.12 45.99
N ASP A 8 -29.78 8.21 45.73
CA ASP A 8 -29.34 8.59 44.39
C ASP A 8 -28.30 7.58 43.89
N VAL A 9 -28.72 6.72 42.96
CA VAL A 9 -27.82 5.90 42.14
C VAL A 9 -27.22 6.81 41.09
N VAL A 10 -26.06 7.40 41.40
CA VAL A 10 -25.27 8.15 40.42
C VAL A 10 -24.82 7.16 39.34
N GLY A 11 -25.41 7.30 38.16
CA GLY A 11 -25.03 6.58 36.96
C GLY A 11 -23.56 6.84 36.64
N VAL A 12 -22.77 5.78 36.64
CA VAL A 12 -21.40 5.81 36.11
C VAL A 12 -21.54 5.91 34.60
N GLU A 13 -21.45 7.14 34.10
CA GLU A 13 -21.36 7.41 32.67
C GLU A 13 -20.13 6.72 32.10
N GLU A 14 -20.39 5.85 31.13
CA GLU A 14 -19.42 5.08 30.38
C GLU A 14 -18.60 6.05 29.52
N GLU A 15 -17.47 6.53 30.02
CA GLU A 15 -16.53 7.33 29.24
C GLU A 15 -16.05 6.51 28.03
N GLN A 16 -16.63 6.81 26.87
CA GLN A 16 -16.14 6.37 25.58
C GLN A 16 -14.75 6.98 25.36
N ASN A 17 -13.72 6.17 25.64
CA ASN A 17 -12.33 6.47 25.32
C ASN A 17 -12.22 6.82 23.82
N PRO A 18 -11.69 8.00 23.45
CA PRO A 18 -11.63 8.43 22.07
C PRO A 18 -10.74 7.47 21.27
N THR A 19 -11.33 6.91 20.21
CA THR A 19 -10.67 6.03 19.23
C THR A 19 -9.31 6.60 18.84
N THR A 20 -8.25 5.89 19.22
CA THR A 20 -6.88 6.32 18.98
C THR A 20 -6.65 6.49 17.47
N SER A 21 -6.47 7.74 17.04
CA SER A 21 -6.01 8.07 15.69
C SER A 21 -4.75 7.26 15.39
N SER A 22 -4.88 6.29 14.49
CA SER A 22 -3.79 5.43 14.04
C SER A 22 -2.65 6.30 13.51
N ARG A 23 -1.56 6.43 14.27
CA ARG A 23 -0.41 7.25 13.89
C ARG A 23 0.24 6.68 12.63
N VAL A 24 0.05 7.39 11.51
CA VAL A 24 0.62 7.02 10.21
C VAL A 24 2.15 6.90 10.32
N LYS A 25 2.68 5.72 9.96
CA LYS A 25 4.12 5.45 9.97
C LYS A 25 4.81 6.23 8.85
N LYS A 26 5.70 7.17 9.21
CA LYS A 26 6.51 7.94 8.24
C LYS A 26 7.61 7.09 7.63
N ALA A 27 7.80 7.17 6.31
CA ALA A 27 8.88 6.51 5.57
C ALA A 27 9.97 7.53 5.18
N TYR A 28 11.25 7.14 5.32
CA TYR A 28 12.40 8.01 5.07
C TYR A 28 13.32 7.42 4.00
N SER A 29 13.89 8.27 3.14
CA SER A 29 14.88 7.85 2.14
C SER A 29 16.20 7.42 2.80
N ILE A 30 17.05 6.72 2.07
CA ILE A 30 18.34 6.26 2.61
C ILE A 30 19.26 7.45 2.85
N GLU A 31 19.28 8.45 1.95
CA GLU A 31 20.07 9.67 2.08
C GLU A 31 19.72 10.42 3.36
N LYS A 32 18.41 10.60 3.62
CA LYS A 32 17.93 11.25 4.84
C LYS A 32 18.35 10.47 6.10
N LYS A 33 18.31 9.13 6.06
CA LYS A 33 18.77 8.32 7.21
C LYS A 33 20.28 8.49 7.44
N ILE A 34 21.08 8.54 6.38
CA ILE A 34 22.53 8.76 6.46
C ILE A 34 22.83 10.15 7.04
N GLU A 35 22.17 11.20 6.54
CA GLU A 35 22.33 12.57 7.05
C GLU A 35 22.02 12.65 8.57
N VAL A 36 20.91 12.02 8.99
CA VAL A 36 20.51 11.94 10.40
C VAL A 36 21.57 11.21 11.23
N ILE A 37 22.13 10.11 10.73
CA ILE A 37 23.19 9.35 11.40
C ILE A 37 24.45 10.20 11.57
N GLU A 38 24.89 10.89 10.52
CA GLU A 38 26.09 11.74 10.55
C GLU A 38 25.94 12.88 11.54
N PHE A 39 24.77 13.51 11.58
CA PHE A 39 24.47 14.52 12.58
C PHE A 39 24.44 13.95 14.00
N ALA A 40 23.83 12.77 14.19
CA ALA A 40 23.74 12.10 15.48
C ALA A 40 25.10 11.64 16.02
N LYS A 41 26.06 11.29 15.13
CA LYS A 41 27.45 10.97 15.49
C LYS A 41 28.23 12.18 15.97
N LYS A 42 28.01 13.35 15.34
CA LYS A 42 28.67 14.62 15.71
C LYS A 42 28.07 15.25 16.96
N ASN A 43 26.78 15.02 17.21
CA ASN A 43 26.04 15.63 18.31
C ASN A 43 25.51 14.53 19.25
N SER A 44 24.19 14.31 19.26
CA SER A 44 23.54 13.25 20.04
C SER A 44 22.28 12.74 19.34
N ASN A 45 21.81 11.55 19.72
CA ASN A 45 20.56 10.98 19.18
C ASN A 45 19.35 11.85 19.48
N HIS A 46 19.30 12.49 20.66
CA HIS A 46 18.23 13.40 21.03
C HIS A 46 18.25 14.69 20.20
N ALA A 47 19.45 15.26 19.99
CA ALA A 47 19.60 16.44 19.13
C ALA A 47 19.18 16.14 17.69
N ALA A 48 19.56 14.98 17.16
CA ALA A 48 19.15 14.54 15.81
C ALA A 48 17.64 14.33 15.70
N ALA A 49 17.02 13.65 16.68
CA ALA A 49 15.58 13.44 16.70
C ALA A 49 14.80 14.75 16.62
N ARG A 50 15.20 15.76 17.42
CA ARG A 50 14.59 17.10 17.40
C ARG A 50 14.84 17.82 16.09
N ARG A 51 16.09 17.87 15.61
CA ARG A 51 16.46 18.61 14.39
C ARG A 51 15.74 18.10 13.14
N PHE A 52 15.60 16.78 13.00
CA PHE A 52 15.07 16.17 11.79
C PHE A 52 13.60 15.74 11.89
N GLY A 53 12.95 15.97 13.04
CA GLY A 53 11.56 15.57 13.28
C GLY A 53 11.34 14.06 13.20
N VAL A 54 12.33 13.27 13.62
CA VAL A 54 12.31 11.80 13.62
C VAL A 54 12.26 11.27 15.05
N SER A 55 11.73 10.08 15.27
CA SER A 55 11.73 9.50 16.62
C SER A 55 13.15 9.10 17.02
N ARG A 56 13.48 9.27 18.30
CA ARG A 56 14.77 8.83 18.86
C ARG A 56 15.05 7.36 18.57
N SER A 57 14.04 6.50 18.70
CA SER A 57 14.15 5.06 18.40
C SER A 57 14.57 4.82 16.96
N SER A 58 14.00 5.53 15.98
CA SER A 58 14.44 5.42 14.59
C SER A 58 15.90 5.84 14.40
N VAL A 59 16.37 6.89 15.09
CA VAL A 59 17.78 7.30 15.03
C VAL A 59 18.69 6.20 15.58
N ILE A 60 18.30 5.57 16.70
CA ILE A 60 19.06 4.46 17.29
C ILE A 60 19.13 3.27 16.32
N ASP A 61 17.99 2.85 15.78
CA ASP A 61 17.89 1.72 14.85
C ASP A 61 18.71 1.96 13.58
N TRP A 62 18.65 3.17 13.01
CA TRP A 62 19.40 3.51 11.80
C TRP A 62 20.90 3.55 12.05
N ARG A 63 21.34 4.05 13.22
CA ARG A 63 22.75 3.99 13.61
C ARG A 63 23.25 2.55 13.73
N ALA A 64 22.46 1.65 14.31
CA ALA A 64 22.79 0.22 14.39
C ALA A 64 22.86 -0.44 13.00
N GLN A 65 22.10 0.07 12.03
CA GLN A 65 22.03 -0.44 10.66
C GLN A 65 22.88 0.36 9.65
N GLU A 66 23.78 1.24 10.11
CA GLU A 66 24.49 2.19 9.25
C GLU A 66 25.27 1.51 8.11
N GLY A 67 25.98 0.41 8.40
CA GLY A 67 26.73 -0.33 7.37
C GLY A 67 25.82 -0.78 6.21
N LYS A 68 24.65 -1.34 6.54
CA LYS A 68 23.64 -1.78 5.57
C LYS A 68 23.05 -0.60 4.79
N LEU A 69 22.87 0.55 5.45
CA LEU A 69 22.37 1.76 4.81
C LEU A 69 23.37 2.33 3.80
N ARG A 70 24.67 2.31 4.11
CA ARG A 70 25.73 2.80 3.20
C ARG A 70 25.99 1.84 2.04
N GLU A 71 25.93 0.53 2.27
CA GLU A 71 26.09 -0.48 1.22
C GLU A 71 24.90 -0.53 0.24
N SER A 72 23.71 -0.17 0.72
CA SER A 72 22.49 -0.17 -0.09
C SER A 72 22.54 0.90 -1.19
N LYS A 73 22.81 0.49 -2.43
CA LYS A 73 22.70 1.33 -3.64
C LYS A 73 21.26 1.63 -4.08
N ARG A 74 20.25 1.33 -3.25
CA ARG A 74 18.83 1.46 -3.62
C ARG A 74 18.32 2.86 -3.31
N ILE A 75 17.50 3.41 -4.21
CA ILE A 75 16.74 4.65 -3.99
C ILE A 75 15.51 4.39 -3.07
N ASN A 76 15.15 3.11 -2.89
CA ASN A 76 13.97 2.73 -2.13
C ASN A 76 14.09 3.04 -0.63
N LYS A 77 12.99 3.52 -0.02
CA LYS A 77 12.90 3.86 1.41
C LYS A 77 13.09 2.66 2.37
N ARG A 78 13.02 1.42 1.88
CA ARG A 78 13.13 0.17 2.65
C ARG A 78 14.47 -0.52 2.42
N LEU A 79 15.07 -1.03 3.50
CA LEU A 79 16.26 -1.89 3.45
C LEU A 79 15.93 -3.25 2.80
N PRO A 80 16.93 -3.99 2.28
CA PRO A 80 16.75 -5.37 1.85
C PRO A 80 16.13 -6.20 2.98
N GLY A 81 15.14 -7.04 2.62
CA GLY A 81 14.38 -7.83 3.60
C GLY A 81 13.23 -7.08 4.29
N GLY A 82 13.06 -5.77 4.10
CA GLY A 82 11.98 -4.97 4.69
C GLY A 82 10.58 -5.19 4.07
N GLY A 83 10.37 -6.33 3.41
CA GLY A 83 9.12 -6.73 2.77
C GLY A 83 8.49 -7.95 3.46
N ARG A 84 7.45 -8.50 2.82
CA ARG A 84 6.88 -9.77 3.27
C ARG A 84 7.94 -10.87 3.16
N SER A 85 8.16 -11.60 4.27
CA SER A 85 9.05 -12.75 4.26
C SER A 85 8.52 -13.85 3.33
N LEU A 86 9.41 -14.44 2.55
CA LEU A 86 9.09 -15.59 1.69
C LEU A 86 8.99 -16.84 2.55
N ARG A 87 7.90 -17.61 2.43
CA ARG A 87 7.73 -18.85 3.19
C ARG A 87 8.63 -19.96 2.65
N PHE A 88 8.88 -19.98 1.34
CA PHE A 88 9.65 -20.99 0.63
C PHE A 88 10.76 -20.31 -0.19
N MET A 89 11.74 -19.75 0.52
CA MET A 89 12.79 -18.92 -0.07
C MET A 89 13.51 -19.60 -1.24
N GLU A 90 13.83 -20.88 -1.11
CA GLU A 90 14.52 -21.64 -2.17
C GLU A 90 13.66 -21.78 -3.43
N SER A 91 12.40 -22.20 -3.29
CA SER A 91 11.47 -22.33 -4.41
C SER A 91 11.23 -20.99 -5.10
N ASP A 92 11.02 -19.94 -4.32
CA ASP A 92 10.84 -18.58 -4.85
C ASP A 92 12.11 -18.09 -5.58
N GLU A 93 13.30 -18.43 -5.07
CA GLU A 93 14.58 -18.09 -5.70
C GLU A 93 14.82 -18.84 -7.01
N GLN A 94 14.51 -20.14 -7.07
CA GLN A 94 14.59 -20.94 -8.30
C GLN A 94 13.69 -20.36 -9.40
N LEU A 95 12.43 -20.06 -9.07
CA LEU A 95 11.49 -19.47 -10.03
C LEU A 95 11.93 -18.05 -10.44
N ALA A 96 12.44 -17.25 -9.50
CA ALA A 96 12.96 -15.91 -9.78
C ALA A 96 14.19 -15.96 -10.69
N ASN A 97 15.09 -16.93 -10.50
CA ASN A 97 16.26 -17.12 -11.36
C ASN A 97 15.84 -17.45 -12.79
N TRP A 98 14.89 -18.37 -12.98
CA TRP A 98 14.34 -18.66 -14.30
C TRP A 98 13.73 -17.42 -14.98
N VAL A 99 13.01 -16.57 -14.24
CA VAL A 99 12.48 -15.30 -14.78
C VAL A 99 13.62 -14.37 -15.21
N ARG A 100 14.68 -14.25 -14.40
CA ARG A 100 15.85 -13.40 -14.72
C ARG A 100 16.57 -13.90 -15.97
N GLU A 101 16.75 -15.20 -16.12
CA GLU A 101 17.37 -15.82 -17.30
C GLU A 101 16.57 -15.56 -18.57
N ARG A 102 15.26 -15.83 -18.56
CA ARG A 102 14.39 -15.54 -19.71
C ARG A 102 14.41 -14.06 -20.08
N ARG A 103 14.44 -13.15 -19.09
CA ARG A 103 14.56 -11.70 -19.35
C ARG A 103 15.94 -11.31 -19.89
N LYS A 104 17.02 -11.97 -19.44
CA LYS A 104 18.38 -11.78 -19.97
C LYS A 104 18.45 -12.17 -21.45
N GLU A 105 17.72 -13.21 -21.84
CA GLU A 105 17.53 -13.63 -23.23
C GLU A 105 16.55 -12.73 -24.02
N LYS A 106 16.09 -11.62 -23.43
CA LYS A 106 15.09 -10.69 -24.00
C LYS A 106 13.74 -11.35 -24.32
N VAL A 107 13.45 -12.50 -23.71
CA VAL A 107 12.14 -13.15 -23.83
C VAL A 107 11.16 -12.46 -22.88
N ARG A 108 10.01 -12.03 -23.42
CA ARG A 108 8.91 -11.50 -22.61
C ARG A 108 8.36 -12.61 -21.72
N VAL A 109 8.58 -12.50 -20.42
CA VAL A 109 8.03 -13.44 -19.43
C VAL A 109 6.61 -13.01 -19.05
N THR A 110 5.62 -13.78 -19.49
CA THR A 110 4.22 -13.57 -19.11
C THR A 110 3.88 -14.33 -17.82
N ARG A 111 2.80 -13.90 -17.16
CA ARG A 111 2.28 -14.60 -15.97
C ARG A 111 2.00 -16.08 -16.24
N ARG A 112 1.37 -16.41 -17.37
CA ARG A 112 1.01 -17.80 -17.72
C ARG A 112 2.26 -18.68 -17.78
N MET A 113 3.36 -18.14 -18.30
CA MET A 113 4.64 -18.84 -18.34
C MET A 113 5.21 -19.06 -16.93
N ILE A 114 5.11 -18.05 -16.04
CA ILE A 114 5.54 -18.19 -14.64
C ILE A 114 4.73 -19.29 -13.94
N GLN A 115 3.40 -19.32 -14.11
CA GLN A 115 2.55 -20.35 -13.52
C GLN A 115 2.88 -21.74 -14.06
N GLN A 116 3.04 -21.89 -15.38
CA GLN A 116 3.44 -23.15 -16.00
C GLN A 116 4.80 -23.63 -15.51
N GLN A 117 5.77 -22.71 -15.38
CA GLN A 117 7.08 -23.05 -14.86
C GLN A 117 7.02 -23.45 -13.39
N ALA A 118 6.23 -22.77 -12.56
CA ALA A 118 6.03 -23.13 -11.16
C ALA A 118 5.39 -24.52 -11.02
N ILE A 119 4.38 -24.85 -11.84
CA ILE A 119 3.75 -26.19 -11.86
C ILE A 119 4.78 -27.25 -12.23
N LYS A 120 5.64 -26.96 -13.21
CA LYS A 120 6.71 -27.87 -13.65
C LYS A 120 7.79 -28.06 -12.58
N MET A 121 8.19 -27.00 -11.90
CA MET A 121 9.25 -27.03 -10.87
C MET A 121 8.76 -27.64 -9.55
N PHE A 122 7.50 -27.43 -9.19
CA PHE A 122 6.95 -27.77 -7.87
C PHE A 122 5.77 -28.75 -8.00
N PRO A 123 6.00 -29.99 -8.42
CA PRO A 123 4.93 -30.97 -8.69
C PRO A 123 4.13 -31.35 -7.44
N LEU A 124 4.69 -31.14 -6.24
CA LEU A 124 4.01 -31.36 -4.97
C LEU A 124 2.98 -30.26 -4.64
N VAL A 125 3.03 -29.14 -5.35
CA VAL A 125 2.06 -28.04 -5.19
C VAL A 125 1.00 -28.17 -6.28
N THR A 126 -0.26 -28.24 -5.87
CA THR A 126 -1.36 -28.33 -6.83
C THR A 126 -1.41 -27.09 -7.73
N LYS A 127 -1.86 -27.29 -8.96
CA LYS A 127 -2.06 -26.20 -9.93
C LYS A 127 -2.98 -25.11 -9.36
N GLU A 128 -4.01 -25.53 -8.63
CA GLU A 128 -4.98 -24.65 -7.97
C GLU A 128 -4.30 -23.79 -6.91
N ASN A 129 -3.41 -24.37 -6.08
CA ASN A 129 -2.66 -23.61 -5.07
C ASN A 129 -1.76 -22.56 -5.71
N ILE A 130 -1.09 -22.92 -6.82
CA ILE A 130 -0.26 -21.97 -7.57
C ILE A 130 -1.14 -20.85 -8.12
N ILE A 131 -2.24 -21.13 -8.81
CA ILE A 131 -3.13 -20.10 -9.37
C ILE A 131 -3.69 -19.20 -8.26
N ASN A 132 -4.20 -19.80 -7.18
CA ASN A 132 -4.80 -19.10 -6.06
C ASN A 132 -3.81 -18.20 -5.32
N SER A 133 -2.52 -18.56 -5.28
CA SER A 133 -1.50 -17.70 -4.65
C SER A 133 -1.40 -16.32 -5.31
N PHE A 134 -1.53 -16.24 -6.64
CA PHE A 134 -1.54 -14.96 -7.36
C PHE A 134 -2.86 -14.20 -7.13
N LYS A 135 -3.98 -14.93 -7.05
CA LYS A 135 -5.31 -14.37 -6.80
C LYS A 135 -5.40 -13.77 -5.40
N TYR A 136 -5.03 -14.53 -4.36
CA TYR A 136 -5.05 -14.08 -2.97
C TYR A 136 -4.08 -12.92 -2.68
N CYS A 137 -3.06 -12.75 -3.50
CA CYS A 137 -2.14 -11.60 -3.43
C CYS A 137 -2.70 -10.34 -4.14
N GLY A 138 -3.88 -10.43 -4.77
CA GLY A 138 -4.49 -9.34 -5.52
C GLY A 138 -3.81 -9.07 -6.87
N LEU A 139 -2.88 -9.93 -7.32
CA LEU A 139 -2.13 -9.70 -8.56
C LEU A 139 -3.00 -9.92 -9.80
N THR A 140 -4.03 -10.76 -9.70
CA THR A 140 -4.86 -11.20 -10.83
C THR A 140 -6.34 -11.13 -10.56
N ASN A 141 -6.74 -10.28 -9.63
CA ASN A 141 -8.13 -10.04 -9.34
C ASN A 141 -8.82 -9.39 -10.54
N LYS A 142 -10.08 -9.76 -10.75
CA LYS A 142 -10.93 -9.10 -11.74
C LYS A 142 -10.97 -7.59 -11.49
N THR A 143 -10.92 -6.82 -12.58
CA THR A 143 -10.97 -5.35 -12.54
C THR A 143 -12.29 -4.83 -12.03
N ASN A 144 -13.38 -5.58 -12.20
CA ASN A 144 -14.71 -5.25 -11.68
C ASN A 144 -14.88 -5.51 -10.17
N GLY A 145 -13.84 -5.96 -9.47
CA GLY A 145 -13.88 -6.17 -8.02
C GLY A 145 -14.60 -7.42 -7.51
N ALA A 146 -15.14 -8.26 -8.40
CA ALA A 146 -15.88 -9.46 -8.00
C ALA A 146 -15.04 -10.49 -7.20
N GLU A 147 -13.73 -10.33 -7.16
CA GLU A 147 -12.79 -11.24 -6.46
C GLU A 147 -12.06 -10.55 -5.30
N ASP A 148 -12.39 -9.31 -4.96
CA ASP A 148 -11.72 -8.54 -3.90
C ASP A 148 -11.81 -9.20 -2.53
N ASP A 149 -12.91 -9.90 -2.27
CA ASP A 149 -13.13 -10.61 -1.02
C ASP A 149 -12.13 -11.78 -0.85
N GLU A 150 -11.49 -12.22 -1.93
CA GLU A 150 -10.47 -13.25 -1.88
C GLU A 150 -9.07 -12.72 -1.53
N ILE A 151 -8.86 -11.39 -1.55
CA ILE A 151 -7.56 -10.80 -1.21
C ILE A 151 -7.24 -11.07 0.25
N HIS A 152 -6.20 -11.86 0.48
CA HIS A 152 -5.88 -12.36 1.81
C HIS A 152 -5.48 -11.23 2.78
N CYS A 153 -4.81 -10.18 2.29
CA CYS A 153 -4.41 -9.05 3.10
C CYS A 153 -5.61 -8.27 3.69
N PHE A 154 -6.78 -8.37 3.05
CA PHE A 154 -7.98 -7.62 3.40
C PHE A 154 -9.04 -8.43 4.16
N LYS A 155 -8.70 -9.66 4.57
CA LYS A 155 -9.55 -10.42 5.49
C LYS A 155 -9.66 -9.68 6.84
N ILE A 156 -10.70 -9.96 7.60
CA ILE A 156 -10.97 -9.32 8.91
C ILE A 156 -9.77 -9.44 9.84
N ASN A 157 -9.13 -10.62 9.88
CA ASN A 157 -7.92 -10.88 10.68
C ASN A 157 -6.61 -10.63 9.89
N GLY A 158 -6.71 -9.95 8.75
CA GLY A 158 -5.61 -9.65 7.86
C GLY A 158 -4.84 -8.40 8.31
N PRO A 159 -3.64 -8.18 7.76
CA PRO A 159 -2.83 -7.01 8.08
C PRO A 159 -3.46 -5.68 7.67
N VAL A 160 -4.46 -5.70 6.77
CA VAL A 160 -5.13 -4.50 6.25
C VAL A 160 -6.64 -4.78 6.13
N SER A 161 -7.31 -5.00 7.26
CA SER A 161 -8.74 -5.34 7.32
C SER A 161 -9.65 -4.33 6.59
N GLU A 162 -9.32 -3.03 6.67
CA GLU A 162 -10.03 -1.94 5.96
C GLU A 162 -9.73 -1.86 4.46
N GLY A 163 -8.76 -2.64 3.97
CA GLY A 163 -8.26 -2.52 2.60
C GLY A 163 -9.31 -2.81 1.52
N ARG A 164 -10.34 -3.60 1.83
CA ARG A 164 -11.47 -3.83 0.89
C ARG A 164 -12.26 -2.56 0.64
N ALA A 165 -12.62 -1.84 1.69
CA ALA A 165 -13.39 -0.60 1.57
C ALA A 165 -12.58 0.44 0.78
N GLN A 166 -11.29 0.57 1.10
CA GLN A 166 -10.38 1.47 0.39
C GLN A 166 -10.25 1.12 -1.10
N LEU A 167 -10.12 -0.17 -1.44
CA LEU A 167 -10.02 -0.61 -2.84
C LEU A 167 -11.33 -0.35 -3.62
N ARG A 168 -12.48 -0.60 -3.00
CA ARG A 168 -13.79 -0.33 -3.62
C ARG A 168 -13.96 1.18 -3.87
N GLN A 169 -13.62 2.02 -2.89
CA GLN A 169 -13.67 3.47 -3.06
C GLN A 169 -12.77 3.93 -4.20
N ALA A 170 -11.51 3.48 -4.23
CA ALA A 170 -10.58 3.86 -5.29
C ALA A 170 -11.03 3.45 -6.71
N ARG A 171 -11.82 2.37 -6.83
CA ARG A 171 -12.42 2.01 -8.13
C ARG A 171 -13.55 2.94 -8.52
N LEU A 172 -14.44 3.28 -7.59
CA LEU A 172 -15.50 4.25 -7.83
C LEU A 172 -14.92 5.61 -8.22
N ASP A 173 -13.89 6.07 -7.52
CA ASP A 173 -13.22 7.33 -7.84
C ASP A 173 -12.61 7.30 -9.26
N ASN A 174 -12.09 6.16 -9.69
CA ASN A 174 -11.57 5.98 -11.05
C ASN A 174 -12.67 5.95 -12.12
N GLU A 175 -13.79 5.29 -11.83
CA GLU A 175 -14.96 5.27 -12.73
C GLU A 175 -15.55 6.68 -12.87
N LEU A 176 -15.71 7.41 -11.76
CA LEU A 176 -16.14 8.80 -11.78
C LEU A 176 -15.19 9.67 -12.59
N ALA A 177 -13.87 9.53 -12.41
CA ALA A 177 -12.88 10.29 -13.16
C ALA A 177 -13.01 10.10 -14.68
N LYS A 178 -13.29 8.87 -15.14
CA LYS A 178 -13.52 8.60 -16.57
C LYS A 178 -14.78 9.27 -17.09
N ILE A 179 -15.85 9.26 -16.30
CA ILE A 179 -17.10 9.93 -16.67
C ILE A 179 -16.87 11.44 -16.78
N PHE A 180 -16.15 12.05 -15.84
CA PHE A 180 -15.80 13.47 -15.92
C PHE A 180 -14.96 13.79 -17.16
N GLU A 181 -13.95 12.97 -17.48
CA GLU A 181 -13.17 13.14 -18.72
C GLU A 181 -14.02 13.01 -19.99
N GLU A 182 -15.07 12.19 -19.98
CA GLU A 182 -15.97 12.01 -21.13
C GLU A 182 -16.92 13.22 -21.29
N ILE A 183 -17.41 13.78 -20.19
CA ILE A 183 -18.25 14.99 -20.20
C ILE A 183 -17.45 16.23 -20.69
N ASP A 184 -16.22 16.40 -20.22
CA ASP A 184 -15.36 17.52 -20.62
C ASP A 184 -15.01 17.50 -22.13
N LEU A 185 -15.14 16.35 -22.81
CA LEU A 185 -14.93 16.22 -24.26
C LEU A 185 -16.19 16.51 -25.08
N GLU A 186 -17.38 16.44 -24.47
CA GLU A 186 -18.66 16.70 -25.14
C GLU A 186 -19.05 18.18 -25.12
N GLU A 187 -18.57 18.98 -24.16
CA GLU A 187 -18.85 20.42 -24.06
C GLU A 187 -18.12 21.31 -25.09
N ASP A 188 -17.14 20.79 -25.84
CA ASP A 188 -16.44 21.54 -26.91
C ASP A 188 -17.13 21.47 -28.29
N VAL A 189 -18.31 20.82 -28.40
CA VAL A 189 -19.07 20.70 -29.65
C VAL A 189 -20.47 21.32 -29.53
N GLU A 190 -20.57 22.60 -29.16
CA GLU A 190 -21.80 23.37 -29.40
C GLU A 190 -21.55 24.78 -29.96
N ASN A 191 -21.75 24.86 -31.27
CA ASN A 191 -22.53 25.88 -31.97
C ASN A 191 -22.04 27.35 -31.92
N GLY A 192 -21.04 27.64 -32.76
CA GLY A 192 -20.92 28.97 -33.37
C GLY A 192 -22.09 29.21 -34.33
N ASN A 193 -23.24 29.61 -33.79
CA ASN A 193 -24.36 30.09 -34.60
C ASN A 193 -24.01 31.49 -35.15
N GLU A 194 -23.75 31.55 -36.46
CA GLU A 194 -23.68 32.80 -37.22
C GLU A 194 -25.00 33.56 -37.06
N SER A 195 -24.96 34.71 -36.39
CA SER A 195 -26.06 35.67 -36.40
C SER A 195 -25.97 36.52 -37.67
N ASP A 196 -26.70 36.14 -38.71
CA ASP A 196 -27.15 37.09 -39.73
C ASP A 196 -28.66 37.02 -39.82
N ASN A 197 -29.30 38.12 -39.43
CA ASN A 197 -30.61 38.49 -39.94
C ASN A 197 -30.67 40.01 -39.91
N SER A 198 -30.13 40.60 -40.96
CA SER A 198 -30.37 41.97 -41.36
C SER A 198 -31.89 42.21 -41.50
N ILE A 199 -32.40 43.17 -40.72
CA ILE A 199 -33.77 43.69 -40.79
C ILE A 199 -33.91 44.52 -42.07
N GLU A 200 -34.86 44.16 -42.94
CA GLU A 200 -35.43 45.07 -43.94
C GLU A 200 -36.53 45.91 -43.28
N MET A 201 -36.31 47.23 -43.23
CA MET A 201 -37.34 48.26 -43.43
C MET A 201 -36.69 49.59 -43.81
#